data_AF-A0AAX2QL28-F1
#
_entry.id   AF-A0AAX2QL28-F1
#
_cell.length_a   1.000
_cell.length_b   1.000
_cell.length_c   1.000
_cell.angle_alpha   90.00
_cell.angle_beta   90.00
_cell.angle_gamma   90.00
#
_symmetry.space_group_name_H-M   'P 1'
#
loop_
_entity.id
_entity.type
_entity.pdbx_description
1 polymer ?
#
loop_
_entity_poly.entity_id
_entity_poly.type
_entity_poly.pdbx_seq_one_letter_code
_entity_poly.pdbx_strand_id
1 'polypeptide(L)' 'MTATGGVFSEGKNVPFDFQTTYLAHLLGFIGLTDIEVVRVEGTLVSPDAAKAAIASTEAQIRAALERAA' A
#
# COMPACT_ATOMS: atom_id res chain seq x y z
N MET A 1 -4.09 4.04 -2.24
CA MET A 1 -3.96 2.59 -2.53
C MET A 1 -2.84 2.40 -3.53
N THR A 2 -1.87 1.55 -3.23
CA THR A 2 -0.80 1.13 -4.18
C THR A 2 -0.95 -0.36 -4.50
N ALA A 3 -0.65 -0.76 -5.73
CA ALA A 3 -0.73 -2.14 -6.19
C ALA A 3 0.56 -2.53 -6.92
N THR A 4 1.24 -3.56 -6.44
CA THR A 4 2.54 -3.99 -6.98
C THR A 4 2.61 -5.51 -7.16
N GLY A 5 3.39 -5.94 -8.15
CA GLY A 5 3.66 -7.35 -8.38
C GLY A 5 4.65 -7.96 -7.38
N GLY A 6 5.62 -7.16 -6.93
CA GLY A 6 6.59 -7.52 -5.89
C GLY A 6 6.15 -7.07 -4.50
N VAL A 7 6.96 -7.38 -3.49
CA VAL A 7 6.80 -6.86 -2.11
C VAL A 7 7.80 -5.74 -1.93
N PHE A 8 7.31 -4.55 -1.55
CA PHE A 8 8.07 -3.32 -1.39
C PHE A 8 7.90 -2.69 0.00
N SER A 9 6.96 -3.20 0.80
CA SER A 9 6.77 -2.83 2.20
C SER A 9 7.88 -3.36 3.12
N GLU A 10 8.61 -4.40 2.73
CA GLU A 10 9.64 -5.02 3.54
C GLU A 10 10.81 -5.61 2.72
N GLY A 11 11.89 -5.93 3.43
CA GLY A 11 13.07 -6.59 2.88
C GLY A 11 13.91 -5.70 1.98
N LYS A 12 14.63 -6.32 1.03
CA LYS A 12 15.62 -5.65 0.18
C LYS A 12 15.01 -4.70 -0.85
N ASN A 13 13.70 -4.81 -1.08
CA ASN A 13 13.01 -4.03 -2.10
C ASN A 13 12.52 -2.67 -1.60
N VAL A 14 12.50 -2.44 -0.29
CA VAL A 14 12.03 -1.17 0.32
C VAL A 14 12.67 0.07 -0.31
N PRO A 15 13.99 0.12 -0.59
CA PRO A 15 14.59 1.30 -1.23
C PRO A 15 14.10 1.57 -2.65
N PHE A 16 13.44 0.60 -3.29
CA PHE A 16 12.89 0.72 -4.64
C PHE A 16 11.41 1.10 -4.67
N ASP A 17 10.78 1.37 -3.52
CA ASP A 17 9.42 1.93 -3.44
C ASP A 17 9.40 3.42 -3.75
N PHE A 18 9.66 3.76 -5.01
CA PHE A 18 9.65 5.15 -5.46
C PHE A 18 8.23 5.73 -5.52
N GLN A 19 7.22 4.91 -5.86
CA GLN A 19 5.85 5.36 -6.01
C GLN A 19 5.29 5.91 -4.70
N THR A 20 5.35 5.14 -3.61
CA THR A 20 4.77 5.55 -2.34
C THR A 20 5.53 6.71 -1.75
N THR A 21 6.87 6.65 -1.79
CA THR A 21 7.75 7.70 -1.26
C THR A 21 7.54 9.02 -1.99
N TYR A 22 7.41 9.00 -3.32
CA TYR A 22 7.15 10.20 -4.11
C TYR A 22 5.79 10.82 -3.79
N LEU A 23 4.73 10.01 -3.72
CA LEU A 23 3.40 10.49 -3.37
C LEU A 23 3.35 11.07 -1.95
N ALA A 24 3.95 10.38 -0.97
CA ALA A 24 4.02 10.88 0.40
C ALA A 24 4.76 12.23 0.47
N HIS A 25 5.86 12.37 -0.27
CA HIS A 25 6.59 13.63 -0.35
C HIS A 25 5.75 14.76 -0.97
N LEU A 26 5.12 14.50 -2.12
CA LEU A 26 4.29 15.49 -2.82
C LEU A 26 3.07 15.91 -1.98
N LEU A 27 2.36 14.95 -1.39
CA LEU A 27 1.20 15.20 -0.54
C LEU A 27 1.60 15.99 0.71
N GLY A 28 2.71 15.62 1.36
CA GLY A 28 3.26 16.37 2.48
C GLY A 28 3.65 17.80 2.09
N PHE A 29 4.23 17.98 0.90
CA PHE A 29 4.60 19.31 0.39
C PHE A 29 3.38 20.24 0.22
N ILE A 30 2.23 19.73 -0.23
CA ILE A 30 1.00 20.52 -0.36
C ILE A 30 0.18 20.63 0.95
N GLY A 31 0.72 20.13 2.06
CA GLY A 31 0.12 20.25 3.40
C GLY A 31 -0.78 19.08 3.83
N LEU A 32 -0.86 18.00 3.03
CA LEU A 32 -1.58 16.78 3.39
C LEU A 32 -0.62 15.85 4.13
N THR A 33 -0.63 15.91 5.46
CA THR A 33 0.35 15.20 6.32
C THR A 33 -0.20 13.94 6.96
N ASP A 34 -1.51 13.83 7.12
CA ASP A 34 -2.18 12.62 7.60
C ASP A 34 -2.42 11.67 6.42
N ILE A 35 -1.41 10.84 6.12
CA ILE A 35 -1.40 9.95 4.96
C ILE A 35 -1.42 8.50 5.43
N GLU A 36 -2.47 7.77 5.08
CA GLU A 36 -2.54 6.32 5.22
C GLU A 36 -2.29 5.64 3.86
N VAL A 37 -1.34 4.70 3.82
CA VAL A 37 -1.03 3.93 2.61
C VAL A 37 -1.56 2.50 2.75
N VAL A 38 -2.62 2.20 2.01
CA VAL A 38 -3.11 0.83 1.82
C VAL A 38 -2.39 0.17 0.63
N ARG A 39 -1.79 -1.01 0.86
CA ARG A 39 -0.89 -1.69 -0.11
C ARG A 39 -1.43 -3.06 -0.50
N VAL A 40 -1.55 -3.29 -1.82
CA VAL A 40 -1.70 -4.63 -2.42
C VAL A 40 -0.35 -5.02 -3.00
N GLU A 41 0.33 -6.01 -2.44
CA GLU A 41 1.69 -6.38 -2.85
C GLU A 41 1.83 -7.88 -3.12
N GLY A 42 2.90 -8.27 -3.82
CA GLY A 42 3.21 -9.69 -4.07
C GLY A 42 2.23 -10.37 -5.03
N THR A 43 1.47 -9.61 -5.82
CA THR A 43 0.42 -10.16 -6.70
C THR A 43 0.97 -11.04 -7.83
N LEU A 44 2.26 -10.94 -8.16
CA LEU A 44 2.92 -11.79 -9.16
C LEU A 44 3.68 -12.98 -8.56
N VAL A 45 3.66 -13.16 -7.23
CA VAL A 45 4.34 -14.29 -6.56
C VAL A 45 3.62 -15.60 -6.86
N SER A 46 2.29 -15.61 -6.76
CA SER A 46 1.42 -16.73 -7.14
C SER A 46 -0.05 -16.28 -7.21
N PRO A 47 -0.95 -17.07 -7.84
CA PRO A 47 -2.38 -16.78 -7.82
C PRO A 47 -2.98 -16.71 -6.41
N ASP A 48 -2.49 -17.54 -5.48
CA ASP A 48 -2.95 -17.55 -4.10
C ASP A 48 -2.43 -16.33 -3.32
N ALA A 49 -1.20 -15.91 -3.57
CA ALA A 49 -0.64 -14.68 -3.01
C ALA A 49 -1.45 -13.45 -3.47
N ALA A 50 -1.85 -13.42 -4.75
CA ALA A 50 -2.72 -12.35 -5.27
C ALA A 50 -4.07 -12.30 -4.55
N LYS A 51 -4.74 -13.44 -4.36
CA LYS A 51 -6.02 -13.52 -3.62
C LYS A 51 -5.85 -13.07 -2.16
N ALA A 52 -4.79 -13.54 -1.49
CA ALA A 52 -4.51 -13.17 -0.11
C ALA A 52 -4.22 -11.66 0.04
N ALA A 53 -3.44 -11.08 -0.88
CA ALA A 53 -3.15 -9.65 -0.89
C ALA A 53 -4.41 -8.80 -1.08
N ILE A 54 -5.31 -9.20 -1.98
CA ILE A 54 -6.60 -8.54 -2.19
C ILE A 54 -7.46 -8.64 -0.93
N ALA A 55 -7.63 -9.83 -0.37
CA ALA A 55 -8.46 -10.05 0.82
C ALA A 55 -7.96 -9.25 2.05
N SER A 56 -6.63 -9.21 2.26
CA SER A 56 -6.02 -8.40 3.32
C SER A 56 -6.28 -6.91 3.10
N THR A 57 -6.16 -6.44 1.86
CA THR A 57 -6.39 -5.03 1.51
C THR A 57 -7.85 -4.62 1.73
N GLU A 58 -8.81 -5.45 1.35
CA GLU A 58 -10.22 -5.18 1.62
C GLU A 58 -10.52 -5.05 3.13
N ALA A 59 -9.86 -5.87 3.97
CA ALA A 59 -9.98 -5.76 5.42
C ALA A 59 -9.41 -4.44 5.94
N GLN A 60 -8.25 -4.00 5.43
CA GLN A 60 -7.66 -2.71 5.79
C GLN A 60 -8.56 -1.54 5.39
N ILE A 61 -9.16 -1.59 4.19
CA ILE A 61 -10.09 -0.55 3.73
C ILE A 61 -11.31 -0.47 4.64
N ARG A 62 -11.90 -1.61 5.01
CA ARG A 62 -13.04 -1.63 5.95
C ARG A 62 -12.67 -1.00 7.30
N ALA A 63 -11.52 -1.36 7.87
CA ALA A 63 -11.06 -0.77 9.12
C ALA A 63 -10.79 0.74 8.99
N ALA A 64 -10.26 1.21 7.86
CA ALA A 64 -10.04 2.63 7.62
C ALA A 64 -11.37 3.41 7.52
N LEU A 65 -12.39 2.83 6.87
CA LEU A 65 -13.73 3.42 6.79
C LEU A 65 -14.39 3.52 8.18
N GLU A 66 -14.22 2.50 9.02
CA GLU A 66 -14.74 2.52 10.40
C GLU A 66 -14.07 3.59 11.27
N ARG A 67 -12.78 3.88 11.07
CA ARG A 67 -12.08 4.96 11.79
C ARG A 67 -12.48 6.36 11.34
N ALA A 68 -12.93 6.49 10.10
CA ALA A 68 -13.31 7.77 9.49
C ALA A 68 -14.77 8.17 9.74
N ALA A 69 -15.61 7.24 10.23
CA ALA A 69 -17.00 7.46 10.60
C ALA A 69 -17.14 7.98 12.04
#